data_AF-A0A3Q0JBH9-F1
#
_entry.id   AF-A0A3Q0JBH9-F1
#
_cell.length_a   1.000
_cell.length_b   1.000
_cell.length_c   1.000
_cell.angle_alpha   90.00
_cell.angle_beta   90.00
_cell.angle_gamma   90.00
#
_symmetry.space_group_name_H-M   'P 1'
#
loop_
_entity.id
_entity.type
_entity.pdbx_description
1 polymer ?
#
loop_
_entity_poly.entity_id
_entity_poly.type
_entity_poly.pdbx_seq_one_letter_code
_entity_poly.pdbx_strand_id
1 'polypeptide(L)'
;MILTRSHLKSRLVSISAPTLSFDHVFVLVECNSEMFLLGCTYTPPSSSVHVYLEHCQVVEELRLRFPLAHLVLLGDYNLTTAVWSTLDEVGMVVECSSSDAPAFRVCESFNGLGLTQVNSLPNNHGNFLDLLFTDIPDIVTHVAIDNLLQNNFHHNAFCFDIPLNNSVEFVSDDIVIYDYSKCNLQELKLFLGRVNWSSVFSHVDINENVAAFNEILLTGISLFTPEKLIRPSNFPRWFSYDLKRLTFEKKKAHAQFKRTGLDSDYRNFSTLRAQCKFFSDQCYKAYLERTNQHLKSNPRYFWKFSEESRKVSGFPKSMFFNDITCSSLQETADLFGQYFSDVYRDSDQPIP
;
A
#
# COMPACT_ATOMS: atom_id res chain seq x y z
N MET A 1 20.01 -2.42 -4.66
CA MET A 1 19.09 -1.25 -4.71
C MET A 1 17.71 -1.71 -4.28
N ILE A 2 17.06 -1.01 -3.35
CA ILE A 2 15.68 -1.32 -2.90
C ILE A 2 14.76 -0.22 -3.42
N LEU A 3 13.68 -0.59 -4.11
CA LEU A 3 12.66 0.33 -4.59
C LEU A 3 11.37 0.12 -3.81
N THR A 4 10.92 1.12 -3.07
CA THR A 4 9.65 1.09 -2.34
C THR A 4 8.59 1.88 -3.09
N ARG A 5 7.32 1.44 -2.98
CA ARG A 5 6.20 2.21 -3.52
C ARG A 5 6.01 3.47 -2.65
N SER A 6 5.71 4.60 -3.27
CA SER A 6 5.60 5.91 -2.61
C SER A 6 4.53 6.01 -1.51
N HIS A 7 3.57 5.08 -1.46
CA HIS A 7 2.54 5.05 -0.43
C HIS A 7 2.94 4.24 0.80
N LEU A 8 4.08 3.53 0.77
CA LEU A 8 4.62 2.83 1.94
C LEU A 8 5.57 3.77 2.68
N LYS A 9 5.31 3.95 3.97
CA LYS A 9 6.25 4.68 4.85
C LYS A 9 7.52 3.86 4.95
N SER A 10 8.62 4.38 4.41
CA SER A 10 9.89 3.69 4.39
C SER A 10 11.05 4.65 4.62
N ARG A 11 12.08 4.18 5.31
CA ARG A 11 13.31 4.95 5.54
C ARG A 11 14.54 4.08 5.44
N LEU A 12 15.60 4.63 4.86
CA LEU A 12 16.92 4.00 4.84
C LEU A 12 17.45 3.89 6.28
N VAL A 13 18.03 2.74 6.60
CA VAL A 13 18.68 2.51 7.90
C VAL A 13 20.18 2.70 7.74
N SER A 14 20.73 3.70 8.42
CA SER A 14 22.18 3.91 8.48
C SER A 14 22.84 2.88 9.38
N ILE A 15 23.91 2.27 8.87
CA ILE A 15 24.79 1.32 9.56
C ILE A 15 26.02 2.09 10.01
N SER A 16 26.44 1.92 11.26
CA SER A 16 27.50 2.73 11.88
C SER A 16 28.92 2.27 11.54
N ALA A 17 29.08 1.23 10.69
CA ALA A 17 30.37 0.61 10.42
C ALA A 17 31.11 1.28 9.23
N PRO A 18 32.34 1.79 9.44
CA PRO A 18 33.05 2.61 8.43
C PRO A 18 33.75 1.81 7.31
N THR A 19 33.76 0.48 7.35
CA THR A 19 34.39 -0.38 6.32
C THR A 19 33.61 -1.67 6.16
N LEU A 20 32.46 -1.63 5.49
CA LEU A 20 31.74 -2.84 5.16
C LEU A 20 32.39 -3.48 3.93
N SER A 21 32.89 -4.71 4.09
CA SER A 21 33.30 -5.57 2.97
C SER A 21 32.11 -6.19 2.23
N PHE A 22 30.89 -5.87 2.70
CA PHE A 22 29.63 -6.49 2.36
C PHE A 22 28.67 -5.46 1.75
N ASP A 23 28.16 -5.72 0.54
CA ASP A 23 27.23 -4.82 -0.13
C ASP A 23 25.80 -5.11 0.37
N HIS A 24 25.41 -4.45 1.45
CA HIS A 24 24.04 -4.50 1.96
C HIS A 24 23.37 -3.14 2.08
N VAL A 25 22.05 -3.14 1.90
CA VAL A 25 21.20 -1.96 2.09
C VAL A 25 20.00 -2.39 2.91
N PHE A 26 19.71 -1.64 3.99
CA PHE A 26 18.56 -1.90 4.84
C PHE A 26 17.56 -0.76 4.77
N VAL A 27 16.28 -1.10 4.61
CA VAL A 27 15.16 -0.17 4.62
C VAL A 27 14.15 -0.65 5.64
N LEU A 28 13.80 0.23 6.58
CA LEU A 28 12.68 -0.01 7.49
C LEU A 28 11.39 0.44 6.79
N VAL A 29 10.42 -0.45 6.68
CA VAL A 29 9.11 -0.22 6.09
C VAL A 29 8.04 -0.40 7.16
N GLU A 30 7.13 0.56 7.27
CA GLU A 30 5.97 0.50 8.17
C GLU A 30 4.70 0.29 7.34
N CYS A 31 3.95 -0.76 7.66
CA CYS A 31 2.70 -1.08 6.99
C CYS A 31 1.70 -1.65 8.00
N ASN A 32 0.48 -1.12 8.05
CA ASN A 32 -0.60 -1.58 8.94
C ASN A 32 -0.21 -1.69 10.43
N SER A 33 0.62 -0.77 10.93
CA SER A 33 1.16 -0.78 12.30
C SER A 33 2.17 -1.91 12.60
N GLU A 34 2.58 -2.66 11.59
CA GLU A 34 3.70 -3.60 11.65
C GLU A 34 4.94 -2.98 11.00
N MET A 35 6.11 -3.37 11.50
CA MET A 35 7.40 -2.91 10.99
C MET A 35 8.15 -4.06 10.33
N PHE A 36 8.73 -3.78 9.16
CA PHE A 36 9.50 -4.73 8.37
C PHE A 36 10.88 -4.13 8.10
N LEU A 37 11.92 -4.82 8.52
CA LEU A 37 13.30 -4.47 8.21
C LEU A 37 13.75 -5.28 6.99
N LEU A 38 13.72 -4.63 5.83
CA LEU A 38 14.11 -5.23 4.56
C LEU A 38 15.61 -5.05 4.34
N GLY A 39 16.35 -6.15 4.28
CA GLY A 39 17.77 -6.17 3.91
C GLY A 39 17.95 -6.71 2.49
N CYS A 40 18.62 -5.94 1.63
CA CYS A 40 19.08 -6.40 0.32
C CYS A 40 20.58 -6.60 0.36
N THR A 41 21.03 -7.80 0.01
CA THR A 41 22.42 -8.26 0.15
C THR A 41 23.01 -8.68 -1.19
N TYR A 42 24.27 -8.34 -1.41
CA TYR A 42 25.10 -8.93 -2.45
C TYR A 42 26.46 -9.32 -1.86
N THR A 43 26.87 -10.55 -2.12
CA THR A 43 28.19 -11.05 -1.74
C THR A 43 28.90 -11.58 -2.98
N PRO A 44 30.10 -11.10 -3.33
CA PRO A 44 30.85 -11.63 -4.47
C PRO A 44 31.14 -13.14 -4.35
N PRO A 45 31.21 -13.89 -5.46
CA PRO A 45 31.61 -15.28 -5.45
C PRO A 45 32.96 -15.50 -4.77
N SER A 46 33.11 -16.63 -4.06
CA SER A 46 34.34 -17.02 -3.35
C SER A 46 34.81 -16.02 -2.28
N SER A 47 33.88 -15.22 -1.73
CA SER A 47 34.15 -14.37 -0.58
C SER A 47 34.56 -15.18 0.66
N SER A 48 35.43 -14.60 1.50
CA SER A 48 35.90 -15.27 2.71
C SER A 48 34.79 -15.35 3.77
N VAL A 49 34.90 -16.31 4.69
CA VAL A 49 33.95 -16.47 5.81
C VAL A 49 33.79 -15.19 6.66
N HIS A 50 34.84 -14.36 6.77
CA HIS A 50 34.80 -13.11 7.52
C HIS A 50 33.75 -12.13 6.97
N VAL A 51 33.57 -12.08 5.65
CA VAL A 51 32.60 -11.23 4.97
C VAL A 51 31.17 -11.58 5.43
N TYR A 52 30.88 -12.87 5.55
CA TYR A 52 29.58 -13.37 6.04
C TYR A 52 29.40 -13.14 7.54
N LEU A 53 30.46 -13.29 8.34
CA LEU A 53 30.40 -13.02 9.79
C LEU A 53 30.14 -11.53 10.08
N GLU A 54 30.76 -10.61 9.33
CA GLU A 54 30.47 -9.17 9.42
C GLU A 54 28.99 -8.88 9.13
N HIS A 55 28.43 -9.52 8.10
CA HIS A 55 27.00 -9.39 7.80
C HIS A 55 26.12 -9.92 8.93
N CYS A 56 26.43 -11.09 9.48
CA CYS A 56 25.70 -11.65 10.62
C CYS A 56 25.71 -10.69 11.82
N GLN A 57 26.87 -10.09 12.15
CA GLN A 57 26.99 -9.12 13.23
C GLN A 57 26.12 -7.88 12.99
N VAL A 58 26.10 -7.34 11.77
CA VAL A 58 25.24 -6.19 11.43
C VAL A 58 23.75 -6.55 11.58
N VAL A 59 23.34 -7.74 11.15
CA VAL A 59 21.95 -8.20 11.30
C VAL A 59 21.58 -8.37 12.78
N GLU A 60 22.48 -8.91 13.60
CA GLU A 60 22.31 -9.03 15.06
C GLU A 60 22.13 -7.65 15.72
N GLU A 61 22.99 -6.68 15.38
CA GLU A 61 22.85 -5.29 15.86
C GLU A 61 21.52 -4.65 15.45
N LEU A 62 21.10 -4.89 14.20
CA LEU A 62 19.84 -4.37 13.69
C LEU A 62 18.63 -5.01 14.37
N ARG A 63 18.69 -6.30 14.71
CA ARG A 63 17.65 -6.97 15.51
C ARG A 63 17.53 -6.35 16.89
N LEU A 64 18.65 -6.01 17.54
CA LEU A 64 18.65 -5.31 18.83
C LEU A 64 18.09 -3.88 18.72
N ARG A 65 18.40 -3.18 17.62
CA ARG A 65 17.92 -1.82 17.36
C ARG A 65 16.43 -1.77 17.02
N PHE A 66 15.91 -2.81 16.37
CA PHE A 66 14.52 -2.91 15.90
C PHE A 66 13.86 -4.23 16.35
N PRO A 67 13.66 -4.44 17.66
CA PRO A 67 13.22 -5.74 18.20
C PRO A 67 11.79 -6.12 17.80
N LEU A 68 10.97 -5.14 17.42
CA LEU A 68 9.58 -5.33 16.99
C LEU A 68 9.44 -5.43 15.46
N ALA A 69 10.52 -5.28 14.70
CA ALA A 69 10.47 -5.38 13.26
C ALA A 69 10.70 -6.82 12.81
N HIS A 70 9.84 -7.29 11.90
CA HIS A 70 10.07 -8.54 11.16
C HIS A 70 11.27 -8.37 10.23
N LEU A 71 12.15 -9.36 10.23
CA LEU A 71 13.36 -9.35 9.42
C LEU A 71 13.07 -10.02 8.07
N VAL A 72 13.40 -9.35 6.98
CA VAL A 72 13.30 -9.91 5.62
C VAL A 72 14.59 -9.63 4.88
N LEU A 73 15.48 -10.62 4.85
CA LEU A 73 16.81 -10.51 4.26
C LEU A 73 16.84 -11.27 2.95
N LEU A 74 17.00 -10.56 1.83
CA LEU A 74 17.06 -11.14 0.51
C LEU A 74 18.34 -10.72 -0.21
N GLY A 75 18.88 -11.59 -1.06
CA GLY A 75 20.07 -11.23 -1.81
C GLY A 75 20.75 -12.39 -2.48
N ASP A 76 21.77 -12.06 -3.27
CA ASP A 76 22.69 -13.03 -3.84
C ASP A 76 23.85 -13.22 -2.86
N TYR A 77 23.83 -14.36 -2.16
CA TYR A 77 24.85 -14.72 -1.17
C TYR A 77 26.02 -15.48 -1.78
N ASN A 78 25.91 -15.94 -3.04
CA ASN A 78 26.92 -16.77 -3.73
C ASN A 78 27.43 -17.99 -2.93
N LEU A 79 26.57 -18.61 -2.11
CA LEU A 79 26.88 -19.83 -1.33
C LEU A 79 26.62 -21.09 -2.16
N THR A 80 27.40 -21.25 -3.23
CA THR A 80 27.16 -22.20 -4.34
C THR A 80 27.09 -23.69 -3.94
N THR A 81 27.77 -24.10 -2.87
CA THR A 81 27.84 -25.49 -2.42
C THR A 81 26.88 -25.82 -1.28
N ALA A 82 26.08 -24.84 -0.84
CA ALA A 82 25.19 -25.01 0.29
C ALA A 82 23.83 -25.55 -0.17
N VAL A 83 23.36 -26.61 0.49
CA VAL A 83 21.99 -27.10 0.33
C VAL A 83 21.21 -26.71 1.58
N TRP A 84 20.19 -25.86 1.39
CA TRP A 84 19.38 -25.31 2.47
C TRP A 84 18.12 -26.14 2.65
N SER A 85 17.75 -26.38 3.89
CA SER A 85 16.51 -27.04 4.27
C SER A 85 15.98 -26.44 5.56
N THR A 86 14.68 -26.50 5.78
CA THR A 86 14.04 -26.06 7.03
C THR A 86 13.24 -27.22 7.58
N LEU A 87 13.50 -27.59 8.84
CA LEU A 87 12.87 -28.70 9.53
C LEU A 87 12.07 -28.14 10.72
N ASP A 88 10.79 -28.48 10.82
CA ASP A 88 9.84 -27.89 11.78
C ASP A 88 10.35 -27.88 13.24
N GLU A 89 11.09 -28.91 13.66
CA GLU A 89 11.59 -29.06 15.04
C GLU A 89 13.03 -28.55 15.26
N VAL A 90 13.81 -28.36 14.19
CA VAL A 90 15.26 -28.09 14.27
C VAL A 90 15.61 -26.70 13.72
N GLY A 91 14.68 -26.05 13.04
CA GLY A 91 14.92 -24.78 12.35
C GLY A 91 15.61 -24.98 11.01
N MET A 92 16.38 -23.99 10.60
CA MET A 92 17.12 -24.04 9.34
C MET A 92 18.35 -24.95 9.47
N VAL A 93 18.57 -25.79 8.47
CA VAL A 93 19.72 -26.70 8.38
C VAL A 93 20.39 -26.52 7.02
N VAL A 94 21.72 -26.58 7.03
CA VAL A 94 22.51 -26.46 5.81
C VAL A 94 23.48 -27.63 5.67
N GLU A 95 23.47 -28.28 4.52
CA GLU A 95 24.50 -29.24 4.13
C GLU A 95 25.63 -28.49 3.39
N CYS A 96 26.85 -28.62 3.88
CA CYS A 96 28.02 -27.96 3.32
C CYS A 96 29.31 -28.74 3.62
N SER A 97 30.44 -28.31 3.03
CA SER A 97 31.71 -29.05 3.04
C SER A 97 32.37 -29.18 4.42
N SER A 98 32.12 -28.24 5.33
CA SER A 98 32.70 -28.23 6.68
C SER A 98 31.96 -27.25 7.61
N SER A 99 32.17 -27.38 8.92
CA SER A 99 31.66 -26.43 9.93
C SER A 99 32.27 -25.02 9.85
N ASP A 100 33.36 -24.85 9.11
CA ASP A 100 33.97 -23.55 8.84
C ASP A 100 33.50 -22.94 7.51
N ALA A 101 32.62 -23.62 6.79
CA ALA A 101 32.03 -23.09 5.58
C ALA A 101 31.20 -21.84 5.90
N PRO A 102 31.23 -20.80 5.04
CA PRO A 102 30.45 -19.59 5.25
C PRO A 102 28.94 -19.85 5.43
N ALA A 103 28.40 -20.82 4.69
CA ALA A 103 26.99 -21.20 4.80
C ALA A 103 26.63 -21.75 6.19
N PHE A 104 27.52 -22.52 6.81
CA PHE A 104 27.31 -23.02 8.17
C PHE A 104 27.25 -21.88 9.18
N ARG A 105 28.16 -20.91 9.07
CA ARG A 105 28.19 -19.74 9.97
C ARG A 105 26.96 -18.85 9.83
N VAL A 106 26.52 -18.59 8.59
CA VAL A 106 25.25 -17.88 8.35
C VAL A 106 24.09 -18.65 8.95
N CYS A 107 24.04 -19.98 8.75
CA CYS A 107 22.98 -20.84 9.27
C CYS A 107 22.90 -20.78 10.80
N GLU A 108 24.03 -20.89 11.48
CA GLU A 108 24.15 -20.81 12.95
C GLU A 108 23.68 -19.45 13.49
N SER A 109 24.20 -18.34 12.97
CA SER A 109 23.80 -16.99 13.40
C SER A 109 22.32 -16.72 13.16
N PHE A 110 21.81 -17.06 11.97
CA PHE A 110 20.43 -16.74 11.61
C PHE A 110 19.41 -17.62 12.33
N ASN A 111 19.74 -18.88 12.65
CA ASN A 111 18.95 -19.69 13.58
C ASN A 111 18.86 -19.04 14.97
N GLY A 112 19.96 -18.46 15.47
CA GLY A 112 19.97 -17.72 16.74
C GLY A 112 19.01 -16.51 16.76
N LEU A 113 18.69 -15.98 15.59
CA LEU A 113 17.74 -14.88 15.39
C LEU A 113 16.31 -15.35 15.06
N GLY A 114 16.07 -16.66 14.99
CA GLY A 114 14.78 -17.23 14.59
C GLY A 114 14.45 -17.06 13.11
N LEU A 115 15.46 -16.86 12.25
CA LEU A 115 15.28 -16.73 10.81
C LEU A 115 15.30 -18.10 10.13
N THR A 116 14.49 -18.24 9.08
CA THR A 116 14.45 -19.42 8.22
C THR A 116 14.72 -19.05 6.78
N GLN A 117 15.40 -19.91 6.04
CA GLN A 117 15.52 -19.78 4.58
C GLN A 117 14.22 -20.30 3.96
N VAL A 118 13.54 -19.46 3.17
CA VAL A 118 12.22 -19.77 2.57
C VAL A 118 12.21 -19.73 1.05
N ASN A 119 13.29 -19.25 0.39
CA ASN A 119 13.35 -19.30 -1.07
C ASN A 119 13.61 -20.73 -1.57
N SER A 120 12.59 -21.32 -2.18
CA SER A 120 12.60 -22.69 -2.72
C SER A 120 12.91 -22.75 -4.22
N LEU A 121 13.24 -21.61 -4.85
CA LEU A 121 13.51 -21.52 -6.28
C LEU A 121 15.01 -21.53 -6.56
N PRO A 122 15.58 -22.65 -7.06
CA PRO A 122 16.97 -22.69 -7.47
C PRO A 122 17.17 -21.96 -8.81
N ASN A 123 18.42 -21.68 -9.14
CA ASN A 123 18.79 -21.26 -10.49
C ASN A 123 18.72 -22.43 -11.49
N ASN A 124 19.04 -22.16 -12.75
CA ASN A 124 18.95 -23.15 -13.83
C ASN A 124 19.96 -24.32 -13.69
N HIS A 125 20.91 -24.21 -12.75
CA HIS A 125 21.88 -25.25 -12.41
C HIS A 125 21.49 -26.04 -11.15
N GLY A 126 20.35 -25.73 -10.51
CA GLY A 126 19.92 -26.36 -9.27
C GLY A 126 20.54 -25.77 -8.00
N ASN A 127 21.30 -24.66 -8.11
CA ASN A 127 21.96 -24.03 -6.97
C ASN A 127 21.12 -22.89 -6.38
N PHE A 128 21.20 -22.70 -5.06
CA PHE A 128 20.54 -21.63 -4.32
C PHE A 128 21.53 -20.49 -4.04
N LEU A 129 21.65 -19.56 -5.00
CA LEU A 129 22.49 -18.36 -4.86
C LEU A 129 21.71 -17.20 -4.23
N ASP A 130 20.49 -17.02 -4.72
CA ASP A 130 19.55 -16.04 -4.22
C ASP A 130 18.81 -16.62 -3.01
N LEU A 131 19.03 -16.06 -1.82
CA LEU A 131 18.44 -16.55 -0.58
C LEU A 131 17.47 -15.52 -0.01
N LEU A 132 16.44 -16.01 0.68
CA LEU A 132 15.48 -15.21 1.43
C LEU A 132 15.41 -15.77 2.85
N PHE A 133 15.87 -15.00 3.83
CA PHE A 133 15.81 -15.32 5.25
C PHE A 133 14.77 -14.44 5.95
N THR A 134 13.89 -15.03 6.75
CA THR A 134 12.82 -14.30 7.43
C THR A 134 12.37 -14.96 8.73
N ASP A 135 11.89 -14.14 9.68
CA ASP A 135 11.19 -14.60 10.90
C ASP A 135 9.67 -14.69 10.73
N ILE A 136 9.17 -14.41 9.52
CA ILE A 136 7.75 -14.48 9.18
C ILE A 136 7.41 -15.93 8.75
N PRO A 137 6.45 -16.60 9.39
CA PRO A 137 6.04 -17.95 9.02
C PRO A 137 5.28 -17.98 7.68
N ASP A 138 5.24 -19.16 7.06
CA ASP A 138 4.39 -19.48 5.91
C ASP A 138 4.62 -18.61 4.64
N ILE A 139 5.81 -18.03 4.49
CA ILE A 139 6.19 -17.31 3.27
C ILE A 139 6.44 -18.31 2.13
N VAL A 140 5.75 -18.11 1.01
CA VAL A 140 5.94 -18.91 -0.22
C VAL A 140 6.51 -18.03 -1.32
N THR A 141 7.60 -18.49 -1.94
CA THR A 141 8.22 -17.83 -3.10
C THR A 141 7.64 -18.34 -4.41
N HIS A 142 7.40 -17.42 -5.34
CA HIS A 142 6.91 -17.68 -6.69
C HIS A 142 7.86 -17.11 -7.73
N VAL A 143 7.94 -17.74 -8.90
CA VAL A 143 8.66 -17.18 -10.03
C VAL A 143 8.01 -15.85 -10.42
N ALA A 144 8.81 -14.80 -10.53
CA ALA A 144 8.29 -13.49 -10.89
C ALA A 144 7.80 -13.51 -12.35
N ILE A 145 6.57 -13.04 -12.54
CA ILE A 145 5.89 -13.01 -13.85
C ILE A 145 6.25 -11.71 -14.60
N ASP A 146 6.48 -10.62 -13.85
CA ASP A 146 6.81 -9.29 -14.36
C ASP A 146 8.26 -8.92 -13.99
N ASN A 147 9.21 -9.41 -14.78
CA ASN A 147 10.63 -9.15 -14.53
C ASN A 147 11.04 -7.80 -15.09
N LEU A 148 11.59 -6.93 -14.24
CA LEU A 148 12.18 -5.66 -14.66
C LEU A 148 13.46 -5.87 -15.49
N LEU A 149 14.19 -6.96 -15.22
CA LEU A 149 15.39 -7.37 -15.93
C LEU A 149 15.19 -8.78 -16.49
N GLN A 150 15.82 -9.10 -17.62
CA GLN A 150 15.74 -10.46 -18.17
C GLN A 150 16.42 -11.46 -17.21
N ASN A 151 15.75 -12.59 -16.95
CA ASN A 151 16.37 -13.70 -16.23
C ASN A 151 17.61 -14.18 -16.98
N ASN A 152 18.61 -14.64 -16.25
CA ASN A 152 19.80 -15.26 -16.82
C ASN A 152 19.99 -16.68 -16.26
N PHE A 153 21.05 -17.38 -16.69
CA PHE A 153 21.31 -18.75 -16.27
C PHE A 153 21.64 -18.90 -14.77
N HIS A 154 22.01 -17.82 -14.10
CA HIS A 154 22.46 -17.82 -12.71
C HIS A 154 21.41 -17.27 -11.74
N HIS A 155 20.53 -16.37 -12.20
CA HIS A 155 19.55 -15.68 -11.38
C HIS A 155 18.16 -15.67 -12.04
N ASN A 156 17.18 -16.14 -11.28
CA ASN A 156 15.77 -16.08 -11.61
C ASN A 156 15.08 -15.12 -10.65
N ALA A 157 14.42 -14.10 -11.18
CA ALA A 157 13.63 -13.21 -10.35
C ALA A 157 12.48 -13.97 -9.68
N PHE A 158 12.26 -13.69 -8.39
CA PHE A 158 11.17 -14.26 -7.61
C PHE A 158 10.38 -13.17 -6.88
N CYS A 159 9.15 -13.47 -6.54
CA CYS A 159 8.28 -12.65 -5.72
C CYS A 159 7.69 -13.50 -4.58
N PHE A 160 7.28 -12.85 -3.51
CA PHE A 160 6.62 -13.47 -2.37
C PHE A 160 5.63 -12.48 -1.76
N ASP A 161 4.62 -13.02 -1.09
CA ASP A 161 3.60 -12.25 -0.40
C ASP A 161 3.82 -12.36 1.10
N ILE A 162 3.84 -11.21 1.78
CA ILE A 162 3.84 -11.16 3.25
C ILE A 162 2.38 -11.05 3.70
N PRO A 163 1.84 -12.01 4.47
CA PRO A 163 0.50 -11.92 4.99
C PRO A 163 0.45 -10.80 6.04
N LEU A 164 -0.26 -9.73 5.72
CA LEU A 164 -0.53 -8.67 6.68
C LEU A 164 -1.78 -9.04 7.46
N ASN A 165 -1.76 -8.86 8.79
CA ASN A 165 -2.97 -8.88 9.58
C ASN A 165 -3.84 -7.70 9.14
N ASN A 166 -4.79 -7.97 8.25
CA ASN A 166 -5.79 -7.01 7.81
C ASN A 166 -6.81 -6.78 8.93
N SER A 167 -6.40 -6.08 9.99
CA SER A 167 -7.31 -5.30 10.84
C SER A 167 -7.54 -3.90 10.24
N VAL A 168 -7.20 -3.69 8.96
CA VAL A 168 -7.65 -2.54 8.20
C VAL A 168 -9.12 -2.72 7.86
N GLU A 169 -9.96 -2.50 8.87
CA GLU A 169 -11.32 -2.04 8.62
C GLU A 169 -11.19 -0.73 7.85
N PHE A 170 -11.27 -0.80 6.53
CA PHE A 170 -11.66 0.38 5.76
C PHE A 170 -13.01 0.78 6.30
N VAL A 171 -13.06 1.95 6.92
CA VAL A 171 -14.27 2.56 7.41
C VAL A 171 -15.14 2.82 6.19
N SER A 172 -15.95 1.83 5.80
CA SER A 172 -16.99 1.97 4.78
C SER A 172 -18.20 2.63 5.41
N ASP A 173 -17.97 3.70 6.17
CA ASP A 173 -19.05 4.38 6.84
C ASP A 173 -19.94 5.01 5.78
N ASP A 174 -21.22 4.81 5.98
CA ASP A 174 -22.29 5.55 5.35
C ASP A 174 -22.01 7.05 5.55
N ILE A 175 -21.57 7.74 4.49
CA ILE A 175 -21.19 9.15 4.60
C ILE A 175 -22.45 9.99 4.50
N VAL A 176 -22.77 10.71 5.57
CA VAL A 176 -23.81 11.74 5.56
C VAL A 176 -23.20 13.04 5.05
N ILE A 177 -23.74 13.59 3.98
CA ILE A 177 -23.34 14.90 3.45
C ILE A 177 -24.53 15.82 3.27
N TYR A 178 -24.32 17.14 3.34
CA TYR A 178 -25.33 18.10 2.95
C TYR A 178 -25.68 18.00 1.46
N ASP A 179 -26.97 17.87 1.16
CA ASP A 179 -27.49 17.89 -0.20
C ASP A 179 -27.75 19.33 -0.66
N TYR A 180 -26.67 20.02 -1.02
CA TYR A 180 -26.74 21.40 -1.50
C TYR A 180 -27.66 21.60 -2.72
N SER A 181 -27.96 20.53 -3.48
CA SER A 181 -28.93 20.59 -4.57
C SER A 181 -30.37 20.82 -4.10
N LYS A 182 -30.66 20.52 -2.83
CA LYS A 182 -31.94 20.70 -2.16
C LYS A 182 -31.89 21.76 -1.05
N CYS A 183 -30.81 22.53 -0.97
CA CYS A 183 -30.69 23.63 -0.02
C CYS A 183 -31.81 24.65 -0.24
N ASN A 184 -32.51 25.04 0.83
CA ASN A 184 -33.40 26.20 0.78
C ASN A 184 -32.58 27.49 0.83
N LEU A 185 -32.02 27.86 -0.33
CA LEU A 185 -31.16 29.03 -0.47
C LEU A 185 -31.86 30.35 -0.11
N GLN A 186 -33.19 30.42 -0.22
CA GLN A 186 -33.93 31.63 0.13
C GLN A 186 -33.92 31.84 1.64
N GLU A 187 -34.27 30.82 2.42
CA GLU A 187 -34.24 30.91 3.89
C GLU A 187 -32.82 31.07 4.43
N LEU A 188 -31.83 30.41 3.84
CA LEU A 188 -30.43 30.60 4.21
C LEU A 188 -29.99 32.07 4.02
N LYS A 189 -30.36 32.70 2.91
CA LYS A 189 -30.06 34.13 2.67
C LYS A 189 -30.78 35.03 3.67
N LEU A 190 -32.04 34.74 3.99
CA LEU A 190 -32.80 35.52 4.98
C LEU A 190 -32.19 35.39 6.38
N PHE A 191 -31.78 34.18 6.76
CA PHE A 191 -31.07 33.91 8.02
C PHE A 191 -29.77 34.71 8.10
N LEU A 192 -28.88 34.58 7.11
CA LEU A 192 -27.59 35.29 7.08
C LEU A 192 -27.76 36.81 6.98
N GLY A 193 -28.82 37.28 6.31
CA GLY A 193 -29.14 38.70 6.19
C GLY A 193 -29.66 39.35 7.48
N ARG A 194 -30.13 38.56 8.46
CA ARG A 194 -30.57 39.05 9.77
C ARG A 194 -29.44 39.16 10.80
N VAL A 195 -28.27 38.61 10.49
CA VAL A 195 -27.11 38.62 11.39
C VAL A 195 -26.49 40.02 11.42
N ASN A 196 -26.21 40.53 12.62
CA ASN A 196 -25.45 41.76 12.78
C ASN A 196 -23.95 41.49 12.63
N TRP A 197 -23.47 41.44 11.39
CA TRP A 197 -22.07 41.14 11.06
C TRP A 197 -21.07 42.12 11.69
N SER A 198 -21.44 43.38 11.89
CA SER A 198 -20.58 44.36 12.56
C SER A 198 -20.31 43.99 14.01
N SER A 199 -21.28 43.37 14.69
CA SER A 199 -21.09 42.86 16.05
C SER A 199 -20.30 41.55 16.06
N VAL A 200 -20.54 40.67 15.09
CA VAL A 200 -19.82 39.39 14.95
C VAL A 200 -18.33 39.64 14.68
N PHE A 201 -18.01 40.67 13.90
CA PHE A 201 -16.62 41.04 13.56
C PHE A 201 -16.00 42.07 14.51
N SER A 202 -16.51 42.16 15.74
CA SER A 202 -16.02 43.14 16.72
C SER A 202 -14.81 42.64 17.54
N HIS A 203 -14.40 41.38 17.37
CA HIS A 203 -13.24 40.83 18.07
C HIS A 203 -11.94 41.42 17.52
N VAL A 204 -10.96 41.61 18.41
CA VAL A 204 -9.62 42.08 18.03
C VAL A 204 -8.84 40.97 17.31
N ASP A 205 -9.04 39.72 17.71
CA ASP A 205 -8.40 38.57 17.08
C ASP A 205 -9.18 38.15 15.82
N ILE A 206 -8.46 38.05 14.70
CA ILE A 206 -9.00 37.56 13.43
C ILE A 206 -9.49 36.11 13.53
N ASN A 207 -8.84 35.28 14.34
CA ASN A 207 -9.23 33.88 14.51
C ASN A 207 -10.58 33.77 15.21
N GLU A 208 -10.85 34.64 16.21
CA GLU A 208 -12.15 34.72 16.87
C GLU A 208 -13.24 35.15 15.89
N ASN A 209 -12.96 36.16 15.06
CA ASN A 209 -13.89 36.61 14.02
C ASN A 209 -14.20 35.51 12.98
N VAL A 210 -13.19 34.75 12.55
CA VAL A 210 -13.35 33.62 11.61
C VAL A 210 -14.11 32.47 12.25
N ALA A 211 -13.84 32.16 13.52
CA ALA A 211 -14.58 31.14 14.27
C ALA A 211 -16.07 31.49 14.37
N ALA A 212 -16.38 32.73 14.76
CA ALA A 212 -17.76 33.21 14.87
C ALA A 212 -18.49 33.21 13.51
N PHE A 213 -17.80 33.61 12.44
CA PHE A 213 -18.34 33.52 11.07
C PHE A 213 -18.69 32.08 10.69
N ASN A 214 -17.75 31.14 10.89
CA ASN A 214 -17.93 29.74 10.53
C ASN A 214 -19.07 29.11 11.34
N GLU A 215 -19.18 29.43 12.64
CA GLU A 215 -20.27 28.94 13.48
C GLU A 215 -21.65 29.34 12.94
N ILE A 216 -21.83 30.62 12.64
CA ILE A 216 -23.10 31.15 12.09
C ILE A 216 -23.38 30.54 10.72
N LEU A 217 -22.37 30.46 9.84
CA LEU A 217 -22.55 29.92 8.50
C LEU A 217 -22.91 28.43 8.54
N LEU A 218 -22.19 27.63 9.31
CA LEU A 218 -22.44 26.19 9.44
C LEU A 218 -23.80 25.91 10.10
N THR A 219 -24.21 26.76 11.05
CA THR A 219 -25.57 26.70 11.63
C THR A 219 -26.63 26.99 10.57
N GLY A 220 -26.44 28.00 9.73
CA GLY A 220 -27.35 28.26 8.61
C GLY A 220 -27.41 27.07 7.64
N ILE A 221 -26.26 26.51 7.28
CA ILE A 221 -26.19 25.35 6.37
C ILE A 221 -26.94 24.15 6.97
N SER A 222 -26.74 23.83 8.26
CA SER A 222 -27.39 22.69 8.91
C SER A 222 -28.90 22.85 9.04
N LEU A 223 -29.39 24.06 9.27
CA LEU A 223 -30.82 24.36 9.39
C LEU A 223 -31.56 24.29 8.04
N PHE A 224 -30.91 24.74 6.96
CA PHE A 224 -31.58 24.97 5.67
C PHE A 224 -31.13 24.03 4.54
N THR A 225 -30.15 23.15 4.81
CA THR A 225 -29.69 22.15 3.84
C THR A 225 -29.96 20.75 4.38
N PRO A 226 -30.83 19.96 3.73
CA PRO A 226 -31.07 18.60 4.17
C PRO A 226 -29.83 17.74 3.96
N GLU A 227 -29.65 16.77 4.85
CA GLU A 227 -28.60 15.76 4.74
C GLU A 227 -29.04 14.62 3.80
N LYS A 228 -28.07 14.04 3.10
CA LYS A 228 -28.25 12.81 2.32
C LYS A 228 -27.19 11.79 2.68
N LEU A 229 -27.61 10.55 2.67
CA LEU A 229 -26.76 9.40 2.85
C LEU A 229 -26.13 8.98 1.52
N ILE A 230 -24.80 8.95 1.46
CA ILE A 230 -24.05 8.39 0.33
C ILE A 230 -23.51 7.03 0.74
N ARG A 231 -24.01 6.01 0.04
CA ARG A 231 -23.47 4.65 0.15
C ARG A 231 -22.40 4.43 -0.91
N PRO A 232 -21.16 4.08 -0.53
CA PRO A 232 -20.13 3.74 -1.50
C PRO A 232 -20.57 2.52 -2.32
N SER A 233 -20.41 2.58 -3.64
CA SER A 233 -20.68 1.44 -4.51
C SER A 233 -19.42 0.60 -4.66
N ASN A 234 -19.52 -0.70 -4.44
CA ASN A 234 -18.43 -1.66 -4.69
C ASN A 234 -18.14 -1.89 -6.19
N PHE A 235 -18.88 -1.21 -7.08
CA PHE A 235 -18.65 -1.27 -8.52
C PHE A 235 -17.91 -0.03 -9.00
N PRO A 236 -16.96 -0.18 -9.94
CA PRO A 236 -16.33 0.95 -10.61
C PRO A 236 -17.38 1.89 -11.22
N ARG A 237 -17.09 3.19 -11.27
CA ARG A 237 -18.11 4.17 -11.70
C ARG A 237 -18.50 4.03 -13.17
N TRP A 238 -17.62 3.45 -13.98
CA TRP A 238 -17.89 3.13 -15.38
C TRP A 238 -18.78 1.91 -15.59
N PHE A 239 -19.14 1.16 -14.54
CA PHE A 239 -20.12 0.07 -14.66
C PHE A 239 -21.52 0.62 -14.91
N SER A 240 -22.09 0.26 -16.05
CA SER A 240 -23.50 0.46 -16.34
C SER A 240 -24.39 -0.41 -15.43
N TYR A 241 -25.66 -0.04 -15.31
CA TYR A 241 -26.66 -0.84 -14.60
C TYR A 241 -26.74 -2.28 -15.15
N ASP A 242 -26.76 -2.43 -16.47
CA ASP A 242 -26.83 -3.74 -17.12
C ASP A 242 -25.58 -4.59 -16.85
N LEU A 243 -24.39 -3.98 -16.85
CA LEU A 243 -23.14 -4.69 -16.52
C LEU A 243 -23.11 -5.15 -15.05
N LYS A 244 -23.65 -4.35 -14.12
CA LYS A 244 -23.81 -4.76 -12.71
C LYS A 244 -24.73 -5.97 -12.62
N ARG A 245 -25.91 -5.94 -13.27
CA ARG A 245 -26.85 -7.07 -13.32
C ARG A 245 -26.19 -8.34 -13.88
N LEU A 246 -25.54 -8.24 -15.04
CA LEU A 246 -24.82 -9.36 -15.67
C LEU A 246 -23.73 -9.94 -14.76
N THR A 247 -23.02 -9.09 -14.00
CA THR A 247 -22.00 -9.55 -13.05
C THR A 247 -22.60 -10.40 -11.93
N PHE A 248 -23.78 -10.04 -11.41
CA PHE A 248 -24.50 -10.84 -10.43
C PHE A 248 -25.03 -12.15 -11.02
N GLU A 249 -25.63 -12.11 -12.22
CA GLU A 249 -26.12 -13.29 -12.91
C GLU A 249 -25.00 -14.29 -13.21
N LYS A 250 -23.84 -13.81 -13.67
CA LYS A 250 -22.64 -14.64 -13.87
C LYS A 250 -22.20 -15.32 -12.57
N LYS A 251 -22.17 -14.60 -11.43
CA LYS A 251 -21.81 -15.17 -10.13
C LYS A 251 -22.81 -16.27 -9.71
N LYS A 252 -24.11 -16.02 -9.89
CA LYS A 252 -25.17 -17.00 -9.61
C LYS A 252 -25.03 -18.25 -10.47
N ALA A 253 -24.81 -18.10 -11.77
CA ALA A 253 -24.62 -19.21 -12.70
C ALA A 253 -23.36 -20.03 -12.37
N HIS A 254 -22.27 -19.37 -11.96
CA HIS A 254 -21.04 -20.06 -11.52
C HIS A 254 -21.27 -20.89 -10.25
N ALA A 255 -21.95 -20.33 -9.25
CA ALA A 255 -22.29 -21.05 -8.03
C ALA A 255 -23.20 -22.25 -8.31
N GLN A 256 -24.16 -22.09 -9.24
CA GLN A 256 -25.02 -23.18 -9.70
C GLN A 256 -24.21 -24.29 -10.37
N PHE A 257 -23.34 -23.96 -11.34
CA PHE A 257 -22.46 -24.93 -11.99
C PHE A 257 -21.57 -25.67 -10.98
N LYS A 258 -20.97 -24.96 -10.01
CA LYS A 258 -20.14 -25.58 -8.96
C LYS A 258 -20.91 -26.56 -8.08
N ARG A 259 -22.23 -26.38 -7.93
CA ARG A 259 -23.10 -27.26 -7.15
C ARG A 259 -23.59 -28.47 -7.96
N THR A 260 -23.92 -28.28 -9.23
CA THR A 260 -24.59 -29.31 -10.05
C THR A 260 -23.61 -30.11 -10.91
N GLY A 261 -22.48 -29.52 -11.33
CA GLY A 261 -21.51 -30.12 -12.24
C GLY A 261 -22.01 -30.33 -13.68
N LEU A 262 -23.20 -29.84 -14.03
CA LEU A 262 -23.82 -30.09 -15.33
C LEU A 262 -23.23 -29.23 -16.44
N ASP A 263 -23.07 -29.81 -17.63
CA ASP A 263 -22.55 -29.10 -18.81
C ASP A 263 -23.49 -27.98 -19.28
N SER A 264 -24.81 -28.13 -19.11
CA SER A 264 -25.78 -27.06 -19.39
C SER A 264 -25.58 -25.83 -18.50
N ASP A 265 -25.30 -26.03 -17.21
CA ASP A 265 -25.01 -24.96 -16.26
C ASP A 265 -23.66 -24.29 -16.59
N TYR A 266 -22.66 -25.07 -17.04
CA TYR A 266 -21.40 -24.54 -17.54
C TYR A 266 -21.58 -23.65 -18.78
N ARG A 267 -22.38 -24.08 -19.77
CA ARG A 267 -22.68 -23.29 -20.97
C ARG A 267 -23.35 -21.96 -20.62
N ASN A 268 -24.30 -21.98 -19.68
CA ASN A 268 -24.97 -20.77 -19.19
C ASN A 268 -23.97 -19.81 -18.52
N PHE A 269 -23.14 -20.31 -17.59
CA PHE A 269 -22.07 -19.52 -16.97
C PHE A 269 -21.08 -18.95 -18.00
N SER A 270 -20.64 -19.76 -18.96
CA SER A 270 -19.71 -19.36 -20.02
C SER A 270 -20.29 -18.24 -20.89
N THR A 271 -21.58 -18.33 -21.23
CA THR A 271 -22.30 -17.30 -22.00
C THR A 271 -22.36 -15.98 -21.24
N LEU A 272 -22.75 -16.02 -19.95
CA LEU A 272 -22.78 -14.83 -19.09
C LEU A 272 -21.38 -14.24 -18.86
N ARG A 273 -20.33 -15.08 -18.79
CA ARG A 273 -18.94 -14.64 -18.70
C ARG A 273 -18.52 -13.89 -19.97
N ALA A 274 -18.86 -14.41 -21.15
CA ALA A 274 -18.56 -13.76 -22.43
C ALA A 274 -19.28 -12.42 -22.58
N GLN A 275 -20.57 -12.37 -22.22
CA GLN A 275 -21.36 -11.13 -22.21
C GLN A 275 -20.77 -10.09 -21.23
N CYS A 276 -20.42 -10.50 -20.00
CA CYS A 276 -19.77 -9.60 -19.04
C CYS A 276 -18.48 -8.98 -19.61
N LYS A 277 -17.62 -9.79 -20.27
CA LYS A 277 -16.38 -9.28 -20.87
C LYS A 277 -16.68 -8.24 -21.95
N PHE A 278 -17.57 -8.58 -22.88
CA PHE A 278 -17.96 -7.70 -23.97
C PHE A 278 -18.52 -6.35 -23.48
N PHE A 279 -19.49 -6.38 -22.56
CA PHE A 279 -20.09 -5.16 -22.01
C PHE A 279 -19.12 -4.37 -21.13
N SER A 280 -18.22 -5.04 -20.42
CA SER A 280 -17.14 -4.37 -19.66
C SER A 280 -16.26 -3.53 -20.57
N ASP A 281 -15.79 -4.12 -21.67
CA ASP A 281 -14.92 -3.43 -22.64
C ASP A 281 -15.66 -2.25 -23.29
N GLN A 282 -16.93 -2.42 -23.65
CA GLN A 282 -17.75 -1.32 -24.19
C GLN A 282 -17.96 -0.19 -23.19
N CYS A 283 -18.34 -0.50 -21.95
CA CYS A 283 -18.59 0.51 -20.91
C CYS A 283 -17.31 1.30 -20.60
N TYR A 284 -16.16 0.62 -20.53
CA TYR A 284 -14.89 1.27 -20.25
C TYR A 284 -14.45 2.19 -21.40
N LYS A 285 -14.60 1.76 -22.65
CA LYS A 285 -14.33 2.61 -23.82
C LYS A 285 -15.19 3.87 -23.85
N ALA A 286 -16.50 3.72 -23.65
CA ALA A 286 -17.42 4.86 -23.60
C ALA A 286 -17.08 5.84 -22.47
N TYR A 287 -16.62 5.32 -21.33
CA TYR A 287 -16.16 6.13 -20.21
C TYR A 287 -14.88 6.92 -20.53
N LEU A 288 -13.90 6.31 -21.19
CA LEU A 288 -12.68 6.99 -21.64
C LEU A 288 -12.99 8.08 -22.68
N GLU A 289 -13.83 7.78 -23.67
CA GLU A 289 -14.26 8.74 -24.68
C GLU A 289 -14.93 9.97 -24.05
N ARG A 290 -15.86 9.74 -23.12
CA ARG A 290 -16.53 10.83 -22.38
C ARG A 290 -15.52 11.66 -21.56
N THR A 291 -14.57 11.00 -20.90
CA THR A 291 -13.53 11.68 -20.11
C THR A 291 -12.67 12.58 -20.99
N ASN A 292 -12.25 12.08 -22.15
CA ASN A 292 -11.45 12.83 -23.12
C ASN A 292 -12.22 14.01 -23.75
N GLN A 293 -13.48 13.79 -24.13
CA GLN A 293 -14.34 14.86 -24.71
C GLN A 293 -14.53 16.03 -23.74
N HIS A 294 -14.60 15.76 -22.44
CA HIS A 294 -14.82 16.79 -21.42
C HIS A 294 -13.54 17.31 -20.76
N LEU A 295 -12.35 16.88 -21.18
CA LEU A 295 -11.08 17.25 -20.54
C LEU A 295 -10.90 18.76 -20.40
N LYS A 296 -11.22 19.52 -21.45
CA LYS A 296 -11.07 20.99 -21.48
C LYS A 296 -12.28 21.74 -20.90
N SER A 297 -13.49 21.22 -21.06
CA SER A 297 -14.73 21.90 -20.65
C SER A 297 -15.14 21.62 -19.22
N ASN A 298 -14.74 20.47 -18.68
CA ASN A 298 -15.02 20.07 -17.31
C ASN A 298 -13.93 19.10 -16.79
N PRO A 299 -12.80 19.62 -16.27
CA PRO A 299 -11.69 18.81 -15.80
C PRO A 299 -12.06 17.87 -14.64
N ARG A 300 -13.23 18.03 -14.01
CA ARG A 300 -13.71 17.10 -12.97
C ARG A 300 -13.81 15.66 -13.45
N TYR A 301 -14.10 15.41 -14.74
CA TYR A 301 -14.13 14.05 -15.28
C TYR A 301 -12.76 13.40 -15.27
N PHE A 302 -11.72 14.16 -15.63
CA PHE A 302 -10.34 13.68 -15.61
C PHE A 302 -9.84 13.44 -14.19
N TRP A 303 -10.11 14.36 -13.25
CA TRP A 303 -9.72 14.16 -11.85
C TRP A 303 -10.40 12.95 -11.23
N LYS A 304 -11.69 12.72 -11.52
CA LYS A 304 -12.39 11.50 -11.10
C LYS A 304 -11.77 10.23 -11.70
N PHE A 305 -11.41 10.25 -12.97
CA PHE A 305 -10.69 9.14 -13.61
C PHE A 305 -9.33 8.87 -12.94
N SER A 306 -8.59 9.93 -12.62
CA SER A 306 -7.30 9.84 -11.93
C SER A 306 -7.46 9.27 -10.51
N GLU A 307 -8.48 9.70 -9.77
CA GLU A 307 -8.84 9.17 -8.45
C GLU A 307 -9.20 7.68 -8.52
N GLU A 308 -10.03 7.26 -9.47
CA GLU A 308 -10.43 5.84 -9.63
C GLU A 308 -9.26 4.94 -10.07
N SER A 309 -8.29 5.49 -10.78
CA SER A 309 -7.09 4.75 -11.21
C SER A 309 -6.09 4.57 -10.08
N ARG A 310 -6.22 5.31 -8.97
CA ARG A 310 -5.46 5.11 -7.74
C ARG A 310 -6.15 3.98 -6.95
N LYS A 311 -5.45 2.88 -6.70
CA LYS A 311 -5.97 1.69 -5.98
C LYS A 311 -6.33 1.92 -4.51
N VAL A 312 -6.31 3.16 -4.03
CA VAL A 312 -6.58 3.50 -2.62
C VAL A 312 -7.93 4.19 -2.56
N SER A 313 -8.93 3.49 -2.04
CA SER A 313 -10.24 4.08 -1.74
C SER A 313 -10.33 4.41 -0.25
N GLY A 314 -10.67 5.65 0.07
CA GLY A 314 -10.82 6.13 1.44
C GLY A 314 -9.59 6.85 1.97
N PHE A 315 -9.76 7.53 3.10
CA PHE A 315 -8.64 8.08 3.85
C PHE A 315 -8.00 6.96 4.68
N PRO A 316 -6.67 6.79 4.67
CA PRO A 316 -6.01 5.85 5.57
C PRO A 316 -6.32 6.19 7.03
N LYS A 317 -6.49 5.17 7.89
CA LYS A 317 -6.77 5.32 9.33
C LYS A 317 -5.68 6.12 10.05
N SER A 318 -4.46 6.10 9.53
CA SER A 318 -3.37 6.94 9.98
C SER A 318 -2.65 7.59 8.81
N MET A 319 -2.25 8.84 8.97
CA MET A 319 -1.36 9.55 8.05
C MET A 319 -0.13 10.00 8.81
N PHE A 320 0.92 10.35 8.07
CA PHE A 320 2.12 10.90 8.67
C PHE A 320 2.64 12.08 7.86
N PHE A 321 3.27 13.02 8.57
CA PHE A 321 4.02 14.12 7.99
C PHE A 321 5.24 14.34 8.87
N ASN A 322 6.43 14.24 8.27
CA ASN A 322 7.70 14.10 9.00
C ASN A 322 7.64 12.92 10.00
N ASP A 323 7.94 13.16 11.27
CA ASP A 323 7.93 12.15 12.34
C ASP A 323 6.57 12.06 13.08
N ILE A 324 5.57 12.84 12.67
CA ILE A 324 4.25 12.89 13.31
C ILE A 324 3.30 11.95 12.57
N THR A 325 2.73 10.99 13.30
CA THR A 325 1.64 10.11 12.82
C THR A 325 0.33 10.55 13.47
N CYS A 326 -0.71 10.76 12.68
CA CYS A 326 -2.07 11.03 13.16
C CYS A 326 -2.98 9.81 12.97
N SER A 327 -4.02 9.70 13.79
CA SER A 327 -5.00 8.59 13.71
C SER A 327 -6.46 9.03 13.79
N SER A 328 -6.71 10.32 14.08
CA SER A 328 -8.05 10.91 14.06
C SER A 328 -8.27 11.83 12.84
N LEU A 329 -9.54 12.06 12.48
CA LEU A 329 -9.90 12.98 11.39
C LEU A 329 -9.47 14.42 11.68
N GLN A 330 -9.56 14.85 12.94
CA GLN A 330 -9.15 16.19 13.35
C GLN A 330 -7.63 16.36 13.23
N GLU A 331 -6.86 15.44 13.81
CA GLU A 331 -5.39 15.47 13.70
C GLU A 331 -4.96 15.40 12.23
N THR A 332 -5.66 14.62 11.41
CA THR A 332 -5.39 14.53 9.97
C THR A 332 -5.62 15.87 9.28
N ALA A 333 -6.72 16.56 9.57
CA ALA A 333 -7.01 17.89 9.04
C ALA A 333 -5.95 18.92 9.47
N ASP A 334 -5.54 18.87 10.74
CA ASP A 334 -4.50 19.75 11.28
C ASP A 334 -3.14 19.48 10.63
N LEU A 335 -2.81 18.21 10.39
CA LEU A 335 -1.59 17.79 9.70
C LEU A 335 -1.56 18.27 8.24
N PHE A 336 -2.70 18.23 7.54
CA PHE A 336 -2.84 18.86 6.24
C PHE A 336 -2.64 20.38 6.32
N GLY A 337 -3.20 21.03 7.34
CA GLY A 337 -2.99 22.46 7.59
C GLY A 337 -1.51 22.81 7.76
N GLN A 338 -0.77 22.02 8.53
CA GLN A 338 0.68 22.15 8.69
C GLN A 338 1.43 21.96 7.37
N TYR A 339 1.13 20.88 6.64
CA TYR A 339 1.73 20.61 5.34
C TYR A 339 1.53 21.75 4.36
N PHE A 340 0.29 22.21 4.18
CA PHE A 340 0.01 23.31 3.24
C PHE A 340 0.65 24.62 3.69
N SER A 341 0.64 24.92 5.00
CA SER A 341 1.34 26.09 5.55
C SER A 341 2.84 26.07 5.23
N ASP A 342 3.48 24.90 5.29
CA ASP A 342 4.90 24.73 4.96
C ASP A 342 5.19 24.89 3.46
N VAL A 343 4.32 24.33 2.61
CA VAL A 343 4.46 24.39 1.14
C VAL A 343 4.21 25.78 0.57
N TYR A 344 3.37 26.59 1.21
CA TYR A 344 3.01 27.94 0.76
C TYR A 344 3.88 29.07 1.36
N ARG A 345 5.06 28.76 1.90
CA ARG A 345 5.99 29.79 2.39
C ARG A 345 6.63 30.57 1.22
N ASP A 346 6.42 31.89 1.27
CA ASP A 346 7.04 32.97 0.49
C ASP A 346 7.36 32.66 -0.99
N SER A 347 6.34 32.77 -1.82
CA SER A 347 6.56 33.45 -3.09
C SER A 347 6.40 34.95 -2.85
N ASP A 348 7.51 35.67 -2.77
CA ASP A 348 7.61 37.12 -2.98
C ASP A 348 7.17 37.45 -4.44
N GLN A 349 5.95 37.11 -4.80
CA GLN A 349 5.34 37.59 -6.03
C GLN A 349 4.40 38.73 -5.64
N PRO A 350 4.67 39.96 -6.12
CA PRO A 350 3.76 41.07 -5.88
C PRO A 350 2.40 40.68 -6.45
N ILE A 351 1.39 40.80 -5.60
CA ILE A 351 -0.03 40.60 -5.93
C ILE A 351 -0.35 41.48 -7.16
N PRO A 352 -0.94 40.93 -8.24
CA PRO A 352 -1.32 41.70 -9.43
C PRO A 352 -2.29 42.85 -9.17
#